data_AF-Q328V2-F1
#
_entry.id   AF-Q328V2-F1
#
_cell.length_a   1.000
_cell.length_b   1.000
_cell.length_c   1.000
_cell.angle_alpha   90.00
_cell.angle_beta   90.00
_cell.angle_gamma   90.00
#
_symmetry.space_group_name_H-M   'P 1'
#
loop_
_entity.id
_entity.type
_entity.pdbx_description
1 polymer ?
#
loop_
_entity_poly.entity_id
_entity_poly.type
_entity_poly.pdbx_seq_one_letter_code
_entity_poly.pdbx_strand_id
1 'polypeptide(L)'
;MTKQPEDWLDDVPGDDIEDDEIIWVSKSEIKRDTEELKRLGAEIVDLGKNALDKIPLDADLRAAIELAQRIKMEGRRRQLQLIGKMLRQRDVEPIRQALDKLKNRHNQQVVLFHKLENLRDRLIAQGDDAIAEVLNLWPDADRQQLRTLIRNAKKEKEGNKPPKSARQIFQYLRELAENEG
;
A
#
# COMPACT_ATOMS: atom_id res chain seq x y z
N MET A 1 -19.60 -28.96 74.56
CA MET A 1 -20.59 -29.00 73.45
C MET A 1 -19.85 -28.72 72.15
N THR A 2 -19.35 -29.77 71.50
CA THR A 2 -18.61 -29.68 70.24
C THR A 2 -19.64 -29.91 69.14
N LYS A 3 -19.92 -28.87 68.32
CA LYS A 3 -20.86 -28.96 67.20
C LYS A 3 -20.40 -30.01 66.18
N GLN A 4 -21.35 -30.74 65.62
CA GLN A 4 -21.11 -31.81 64.65
C GLN A 4 -20.68 -31.22 63.29
N PRO A 5 -19.86 -31.94 62.51
CA PRO A 5 -19.26 -31.45 61.26
C PRO A 5 -20.24 -31.22 60.10
N GLU A 6 -21.54 -31.54 60.24
CA GLU A 6 -22.55 -31.32 59.20
C GLU A 6 -23.09 -29.87 59.13
N ASP A 7 -22.85 -29.04 60.16
CA ASP A 7 -23.26 -27.62 60.21
C ASP A 7 -22.40 -26.67 59.31
N TRP A 8 -21.46 -27.20 58.52
CA TRP A 8 -20.54 -26.42 57.67
C TRP A 8 -21.00 -26.30 56.22
N LEU A 9 -22.13 -26.88 55.85
CA LEU A 9 -22.58 -26.94 54.46
C LEU A 9 -23.71 -25.95 54.09
N ASP A 10 -24.11 -25.06 55.01
CA ASP A 10 -25.32 -24.23 54.82
C ASP A 10 -25.05 -22.71 54.74
N ASP A 11 -23.82 -22.31 54.45
CA ASP A 11 -23.46 -20.90 54.20
C ASP A 11 -22.52 -20.79 53.00
N VAL A 12 -23.02 -21.16 51.82
CA VAL A 12 -22.47 -20.67 50.56
C VAL A 12 -23.33 -19.48 50.16
N PRO A 13 -22.88 -18.23 50.34
CA PRO A 13 -23.57 -17.08 49.79
C PRO A 13 -23.73 -17.30 48.29
N GLY A 14 -24.97 -17.20 47.81
CA GLY A 14 -25.26 -17.13 46.39
C GLY A 14 -24.64 -15.86 45.83
N ASP A 15 -23.36 -15.93 45.47
CA ASP A 15 -22.76 -14.93 44.61
C ASP A 15 -23.31 -15.18 43.22
N ASP A 16 -24.30 -14.35 42.88
CA ASP A 16 -24.63 -13.90 41.54
C ASP A 16 -23.33 -13.50 40.82
N ILE A 17 -22.59 -14.48 40.29
CA ILE A 17 -21.56 -14.21 39.28
C ILE A 17 -22.35 -13.86 38.03
N GLU A 18 -22.68 -12.58 37.92
CA GLU A 18 -23.13 -11.94 36.69
C GLU A 18 -22.28 -12.46 35.53
N ASP A 19 -22.95 -12.89 34.46
CA ASP A 19 -22.37 -13.38 33.22
C ASP A 19 -21.36 -12.36 32.66
N ASP A 20 -20.11 -12.41 33.16
CA ASP A 20 -18.97 -11.84 32.48
C ASP A 20 -18.81 -12.68 31.22
N GLU A 21 -19.33 -12.14 30.12
CA GLU A 21 -19.16 -12.62 28.76
C GLU A 21 -17.66 -12.79 28.48
N ILE A 22 -17.13 -13.98 28.79
CA ILE A 22 -15.75 -14.36 28.45
C ILE A 22 -15.72 -14.41 26.93
N ILE A 23 -15.33 -13.30 26.31
CA ILE A 23 -15.05 -13.20 24.89
C ILE A 23 -13.94 -14.23 24.60
N TRP A 24 -14.34 -15.43 24.18
CA TRP A 24 -13.45 -16.49 23.78
C TRP A 24 -12.87 -16.12 22.42
N VAL A 25 -11.89 -15.21 22.42
CA VAL A 25 -11.07 -14.94 21.24
C VAL A 25 -10.37 -16.24 20.90
N SER A 26 -10.77 -16.87 19.80
CA SER A 26 -10.28 -18.20 19.47
C SER A 26 -8.77 -18.12 19.24
N LYS A 27 -8.02 -19.17 19.64
CA LYS A 27 -6.54 -19.21 19.47
C LYS A 27 -6.11 -18.93 18.02
N SER A 28 -6.97 -19.17 17.04
CA SER A 28 -6.73 -18.89 15.62
C SER A 28 -6.81 -17.39 15.30
N GLU A 29 -7.69 -16.62 15.94
CA GLU A 29 -7.82 -15.17 15.79
C GLU A 29 -6.60 -14.44 16.34
N ILE A 30 -6.20 -14.73 17.57
CA ILE A 30 -4.97 -14.16 18.16
C ILE A 30 -3.75 -14.44 17.24
N LYS A 31 -3.69 -15.64 16.66
CA LYS A 31 -2.61 -16.02 15.72
C LYS A 31 -2.69 -15.22 14.42
N ARG A 32 -3.88 -15.00 13.87
CA ARG A 32 -4.09 -14.18 12.65
C ARG A 32 -3.66 -12.73 12.90
N ASP A 33 -4.09 -12.13 14.00
CA ASP A 33 -3.74 -10.74 14.34
C ASP A 33 -2.22 -10.60 14.53
N THR A 34 -1.59 -11.59 15.17
CA THR A 34 -0.13 -11.63 15.33
C THR A 34 0.59 -11.60 13.98
N GLU A 35 0.11 -12.40 13.03
CA GLU A 35 0.74 -12.53 11.72
C GLU A 35 0.50 -11.29 10.86
N GLU A 36 -0.70 -10.71 10.96
CA GLU A 36 -1.05 -9.45 10.29
C GLU A 36 -0.15 -8.31 10.76
N LEU A 37 0.04 -8.16 12.07
CA LEU A 37 0.93 -7.13 12.63
C LEU A 37 2.39 -7.33 12.23
N LYS A 38 2.87 -8.58 12.12
CA LYS A 38 4.21 -8.86 11.60
C LYS A 38 4.35 -8.46 10.13
N ARG A 39 3.34 -8.75 9.31
CA ARG A 39 3.31 -8.35 7.90
C ARG A 39 3.29 -6.83 7.77
N LEU A 40 2.45 -6.15 8.54
CA LEU A 40 2.41 -4.68 8.59
C LEU A 40 3.79 -4.11 8.95
N GLY A 41 4.43 -4.64 9.99
CA GLY A 41 5.78 -4.22 10.38
C GLY A 41 6.82 -4.45 9.29
N ALA A 42 6.80 -5.60 8.63
CA ALA A 42 7.71 -5.90 7.52
C ALA A 42 7.50 -4.94 6.34
N GLU A 43 6.25 -4.66 6.00
CA GLU A 43 5.91 -3.78 4.89
C GLU A 43 6.34 -2.34 5.16
N ILE A 44 6.14 -1.82 6.37
CA ILE A 44 6.61 -0.50 6.77
C ILE A 44 8.15 -0.43 6.71
N VAL A 45 8.85 -1.49 7.14
CA VAL A 45 10.32 -1.55 7.08
C VAL A 45 10.84 -1.48 5.65
N ASP A 46 10.09 -1.96 4.65
CA ASP A 46 10.53 -1.93 3.25
C ASP A 46 10.26 -0.57 2.56
N LEU A 47 9.63 0.39 3.25
CA LEU A 47 9.38 1.74 2.74
C LEU A 47 10.64 2.60 2.73
N GLY A 48 10.79 3.42 1.69
CA GLY A 48 11.82 4.46 1.65
C GLY A 48 11.52 5.61 2.64
N LYS A 49 12.56 6.41 2.96
CA LYS A 49 12.49 7.52 3.92
C LYS A 49 11.29 8.45 3.70
N ASN A 50 11.08 8.91 2.47
CA ASN A 50 9.98 9.84 2.14
C ASN A 50 8.58 9.23 2.34
N ALA A 51 8.44 7.90 2.28
CA ALA A 51 7.18 7.23 2.56
C ALA A 51 6.99 7.04 4.06
N LEU A 52 8.06 6.71 4.80
CA LEU A 52 8.03 6.63 6.26
C LEU A 52 7.67 7.96 6.93
N ASP A 53 8.15 9.08 6.39
CA ASP A 53 7.82 10.42 6.92
C ASP A 53 6.33 10.78 6.79
N LYS A 54 5.54 10.00 6.03
CA LYS A 54 4.09 10.17 5.87
C LYS A 54 3.27 9.21 6.73
N ILE A 55 3.92 8.30 7.46
CA ILE A 55 3.25 7.36 8.36
C ILE A 55 3.34 7.91 9.79
N PRO A 56 2.24 7.94 10.55
CA PRO A 56 2.25 8.40 11.94
C PRO A 56 2.94 7.37 12.84
N LEU A 57 4.26 7.49 12.98
CA LEU A 57 5.08 6.63 13.81
C LEU A 57 5.58 7.43 15.01
N ASP A 58 5.41 6.89 16.22
CA ASP A 58 6.12 7.43 17.39
C ASP A 58 7.64 7.20 17.28
N ALA A 59 8.40 7.95 18.09
CA ALA A 59 9.85 7.97 18.04
C ALA A 59 10.48 6.57 18.21
N ASP A 60 9.96 5.77 19.12
CA ASP A 60 10.50 4.43 19.42
C ASP A 60 10.26 3.48 18.24
N LEU A 61 9.03 3.46 17.71
CA LEU A 61 8.68 2.61 16.57
C LEU A 61 9.48 3.02 15.33
N ARG A 62 9.62 4.32 15.08
CA ARG A 62 10.44 4.86 13.99
C ARG A 62 11.90 4.42 14.12
N ALA A 63 12.50 4.55 15.30
CA ALA A 63 13.87 4.11 15.54
C ALA A 63 14.04 2.60 15.32
N ALA A 64 13.06 1.79 15.76
CA ALA A 64 13.08 0.35 15.55
C ALA A 64 13.02 -0.04 14.07
N ILE A 65 12.20 0.66 13.28
CA ILE A 65 12.08 0.49 11.82
C ILE A 65 13.40 0.85 11.13
N GLU A 66 13.98 2.02 11.43
CA GLU A 66 15.24 2.44 10.82
C GLU A 66 16.40 1.50 11.16
N LEU A 67 16.43 0.94 12.37
CA LEU A 67 17.39 -0.09 12.72
C LEU A 67 17.20 -1.36 11.87
N ALA A 68 15.95 -1.79 11.67
CA ALA A 68 15.62 -2.96 10.84
C ALA A 68 16.08 -2.80 9.38
N GLN A 69 16.05 -1.57 8.84
CA GLN A 69 16.53 -1.25 7.50
C GLN A 69 18.05 -1.34 7.35
N ARG A 70 18.81 -1.15 8.42
CA ARG A 70 20.30 -1.15 8.39
C ARG A 70 20.90 -2.54 8.62
N ILE A 71 20.24 -3.37 9.42
CA ILE A 71 20.75 -4.70 9.80
C ILE A 71 20.33 -5.80 8.81
N LYS A 72 21.05 -6.92 8.81
CA LYS A 72 20.84 -8.04 7.87
C LYS A 72 20.58 -9.36 8.60
N MET A 73 20.11 -10.36 7.85
CA MET A 73 19.96 -11.75 8.28
C MET A 73 19.16 -11.89 9.59
N GLU A 74 19.69 -12.66 10.54
CA GLU A 74 19.05 -12.96 11.82
C GLU A 74 18.76 -11.71 12.66
N GLY A 75 19.63 -10.69 12.59
CA GLY A 75 19.39 -9.40 13.25
C GLY A 75 18.09 -8.76 12.75
N ARG A 76 17.91 -8.70 11.42
CA ARG A 76 16.68 -8.16 10.81
C ARG A 76 15.46 -8.99 11.22
N ARG A 77 15.56 -10.32 11.24
CA ARG A 77 14.46 -11.19 11.67
C ARG A 77 14.01 -10.90 13.10
N ARG A 78 14.95 -10.75 14.04
CA ARG A 78 14.63 -10.43 15.44
C ARG A 78 14.03 -9.03 15.57
N GLN A 79 14.57 -8.06 14.83
CA GLN A 79 14.05 -6.70 14.87
C GLN A 79 12.61 -6.61 14.33
N LEU A 80 12.27 -7.37 13.28
CA LEU A 80 10.89 -7.47 12.79
C LEU A 80 9.94 -8.07 13.84
N GLN A 81 10.41 -9.03 14.66
CA GLN A 81 9.60 -9.56 15.76
C GLN A 81 9.36 -8.52 16.85
N LEU A 82 10.38 -7.72 17.19
CA LEU A 82 10.24 -6.60 18.12
C LEU A 82 9.23 -5.58 17.59
N ILE A 83 9.34 -5.18 16.31
CA ILE A 83 8.40 -4.26 15.67
C ILE A 83 6.96 -4.82 15.74
N GLY A 84 6.76 -6.10 15.44
CA GLY A 84 5.45 -6.75 15.57
C GLY A 84 4.90 -6.71 17.00
N LYS A 85 5.75 -6.86 18.03
CA LYS A 85 5.37 -6.69 19.43
C LYS A 85 5.01 -5.25 19.76
N MET A 86 5.79 -4.29 19.27
CA MET A 86 5.55 -2.85 19.47
C MET A 86 4.23 -2.40 18.85
N LEU A 87 3.91 -2.91 17.65
CA LEU A 87 2.65 -2.63 16.96
C LEU A 87 1.44 -3.16 17.76
N ARG A 88 1.52 -4.33 18.39
CA ARG A 88 0.43 -4.85 19.23
C ARG A 88 0.09 -3.94 20.42
N GLN A 89 1.05 -3.16 20.90
CA GLN A 89 0.90 -2.27 22.05
C GLN A 89 0.39 -0.87 21.67
N ARG A 90 -0.03 -0.68 20.41
CA ARG A 90 -0.40 0.61 19.84
C ARG A 90 -1.72 0.48 19.08
N ASP A 91 -2.39 1.61 18.90
CA ASP A 91 -3.41 1.71 17.87
C ASP A 91 -2.73 1.73 16.50
N VAL A 92 -2.92 0.66 15.73
CA VAL A 92 -2.30 0.47 14.41
C VAL A 92 -3.16 0.99 13.27
N GLU A 93 -4.41 1.37 13.53
CA GLU A 93 -5.35 1.77 12.49
C GLU A 93 -4.89 3.03 11.74
N PRO A 94 -4.36 4.09 12.40
CA PRO A 94 -3.79 5.24 11.69
C PRO A 94 -2.59 4.86 10.80
N ILE A 95 -1.78 3.90 11.23
CA ILE A 95 -0.62 3.41 10.48
C ILE A 95 -1.08 2.65 9.23
N ARG A 96 -2.07 1.75 9.38
CA ARG A 96 -2.66 1.00 8.26
C ARG A 96 -3.27 1.94 7.23
N GLN A 97 -4.08 2.89 7.66
CA GLN A 97 -4.70 3.86 6.76
C GLN A 97 -3.68 4.72 6.01
N ALA A 98 -2.60 5.15 6.68
CA ALA A 98 -1.52 5.89 6.03
C ALA A 98 -0.81 5.03 4.96
N LEU A 99 -0.52 3.77 5.28
CA LEU A 99 0.09 2.82 4.36
C LEU A 99 -0.82 2.54 3.16
N ASP A 100 -2.11 2.33 3.37
CA ASP A 100 -3.07 2.06 2.30
C ASP A 100 -3.25 3.27 1.38
N LYS A 101 -3.26 4.49 1.92
CA LYS A 101 -3.25 5.72 1.10
C LYS A 101 -2.01 5.79 0.21
N LEU A 102 -0.83 5.45 0.73
CA LEU A 102 0.42 5.41 -0.05
C LEU A 102 0.35 4.38 -1.16
N LYS A 103 -0.11 3.15 -0.86
CA LYS A 103 -0.27 2.07 -1.84
C LYS A 103 -1.28 2.43 -2.91
N ASN A 104 -2.44 2.95 -2.52
CA ASN A 104 -3.48 3.31 -3.47
C ASN A 104 -2.97 4.37 -4.46
N ARG A 105 -2.28 5.40 -3.97
CA ARG A 105 -1.65 6.41 -4.82
C ARG A 105 -0.59 5.80 -5.76
N HIS A 106 0.20 4.85 -5.29
CA HIS A 106 1.17 4.15 -6.15
C HIS A 106 0.47 3.32 -7.23
N ASN A 107 -0.53 2.54 -6.84
CA ASN A 107 -1.30 1.70 -7.76
C ASN A 107 -2.01 2.55 -8.83
N GLN A 108 -2.59 3.69 -8.45
CA GLN A 108 -3.19 4.64 -9.39
C GLN A 108 -2.17 5.16 -10.41
N GLN A 109 -0.96 5.51 -9.97
CA GLN A 109 0.12 5.95 -10.87
C GLN A 109 0.56 4.81 -11.82
N VAL A 110 0.65 3.57 -11.35
CA VAL A 110 0.99 2.40 -12.18
C VAL A 110 -0.11 2.14 -13.22
N VAL A 111 -1.37 2.19 -12.82
CA VAL A 111 -2.52 2.04 -13.73
C VAL A 111 -2.52 3.13 -14.79
N LEU A 112 -2.31 4.39 -14.38
CA LEU A 112 -2.21 5.51 -15.31
C LEU A 112 -1.03 5.32 -16.28
N PHE A 113 0.15 4.95 -15.77
CA PHE A 113 1.32 4.68 -16.59
C PHE A 113 1.03 3.68 -17.71
N HIS A 114 0.45 2.51 -17.38
CA HIS A 114 0.09 1.50 -18.37
C HIS A 114 -1.01 1.96 -19.34
N LYS A 115 -1.99 2.74 -18.88
CA LYS A 115 -2.99 3.35 -19.78
C LYS A 115 -2.32 4.25 -20.82
N LEU A 116 -1.38 5.09 -20.39
CA LEU A 116 -0.64 5.98 -21.29
C LEU A 116 0.29 5.23 -22.24
N GLU A 117 0.91 4.13 -21.79
CA GLU A 117 1.69 3.26 -22.69
C GLU A 117 0.83 2.61 -23.77
N ASN A 118 -0.33 2.08 -23.39
CA ASN A 118 -1.27 1.49 -24.34
C ASN A 118 -1.77 2.52 -25.35
N LEU A 119 -2.05 3.75 -24.90
CA LEU A 119 -2.48 4.84 -25.77
C LEU A 119 -1.36 5.28 -26.73
N ARG A 120 -0.11 5.39 -26.25
CA ARG A 120 1.08 5.62 -27.10
C ARG A 120 1.17 4.57 -28.19
N ASP A 121 1.11 3.28 -27.83
CA ASP A 121 1.29 2.19 -28.78
C ASP A 121 0.16 2.15 -29.80
N ARG A 122 -1.08 2.46 -29.38
CA ARG A 122 -2.23 2.60 -30.27
C ARG A 122 -2.08 3.78 -31.24
N LEU A 123 -1.62 4.94 -30.76
CA LEU A 123 -1.34 6.11 -31.61
C LEU A 123 -0.29 5.79 -32.69
N ILE A 124 0.77 5.06 -32.31
CA ILE A 124 1.80 4.65 -33.27
C ILE A 124 1.25 3.61 -34.26
N ALA A 125 0.35 2.72 -33.87
CA ALA A 125 -0.23 1.74 -34.78
C ALA A 125 -1.28 2.37 -35.73
N GLN A 126 -2.29 3.02 -35.16
CA GLN A 126 -3.52 3.46 -35.86
C GLN A 126 -3.41 4.88 -36.41
N GLY A 127 -2.49 5.70 -35.92
CA GLY A 127 -2.30 7.06 -36.40
C GLY A 127 -3.49 7.97 -36.08
N ASP A 128 -4.01 8.65 -37.10
CA ASP A 128 -5.02 9.71 -36.94
C ASP A 128 -6.31 9.24 -36.27
N ASP A 129 -6.71 7.99 -36.50
CA ASP A 129 -7.92 7.41 -35.91
C ASP A 129 -7.83 7.36 -34.37
N ALA A 130 -6.65 7.06 -33.84
CA ALA A 130 -6.40 7.03 -32.39
C ALA A 130 -6.23 8.44 -31.79
N ILE A 131 -5.94 9.47 -32.60
CA ILE A 131 -5.85 10.84 -32.09
C ILE A 131 -7.24 11.33 -31.63
N ALA A 132 -8.32 10.86 -32.24
CA ALA A 132 -9.67 11.18 -31.79
C ALA A 132 -9.92 10.73 -30.34
N GLU A 133 -9.40 9.57 -29.93
CA GLU A 133 -9.49 9.09 -28.54
C GLU A 133 -8.76 10.03 -27.58
N VAL A 134 -7.56 10.49 -27.94
CA VAL A 134 -6.79 11.45 -27.13
C VAL A 134 -7.54 12.76 -26.97
N LEU A 135 -8.16 13.27 -28.04
CA LEU A 135 -8.87 14.55 -28.02
C LEU A 135 -10.23 14.48 -27.32
N ASN A 136 -10.82 13.29 -27.22
CA ASN A 136 -12.00 13.08 -26.39
C ASN A 136 -11.65 13.13 -24.89
N LEU A 137 -10.46 12.65 -24.52
CA LEU A 137 -9.96 12.72 -23.15
C LEU A 137 -9.44 14.11 -22.81
N TRP A 138 -8.66 14.72 -23.71
CA TRP A 138 -8.03 16.03 -23.54
C TRP A 138 -8.34 16.91 -24.76
N PRO A 139 -9.44 17.68 -24.74
CA PRO A 139 -9.85 18.53 -25.87
C PRO A 139 -8.81 19.56 -26.30
N ASP A 140 -7.99 20.03 -25.37
CA ASP A 140 -6.95 21.04 -25.61
C ASP A 140 -5.64 20.44 -26.15
N ALA A 141 -5.57 19.12 -26.36
CA ALA A 141 -4.35 18.50 -26.88
C ALA A 141 -4.05 18.96 -28.32
N ASP A 142 -2.79 19.30 -28.58
CA ASP A 142 -2.30 19.65 -29.91
C ASP A 142 -2.31 18.42 -30.85
N ARG A 143 -3.36 18.37 -31.68
CA ARG A 143 -3.54 17.37 -32.75
C ARG A 143 -2.34 17.35 -33.70
N GLN A 144 -1.79 18.49 -34.08
CA GLN A 144 -0.74 18.58 -35.08
C GLN A 144 0.62 18.12 -34.52
N GLN A 145 0.91 18.41 -33.26
CA GLN A 145 2.06 17.85 -32.55
C GLN A 145 1.97 16.33 -32.49
N LEU A 146 0.83 15.76 -32.09
CA LEU A 146 0.61 14.31 -32.06
C LEU A 146 0.82 13.67 -33.44
N ARG A 147 0.21 14.22 -34.50
CA ARG A 147 0.40 13.74 -35.88
C ARG A 147 1.87 13.68 -36.26
N THR A 148 2.64 14.71 -35.89
CA THR A 148 4.07 14.80 -36.20
C THR A 148 4.88 13.75 -35.43
N LEU A 149 4.64 13.62 -34.14
CA LEU A 149 5.31 12.61 -33.31
C LEU A 149 5.00 11.18 -33.77
N ILE A 150 3.74 10.90 -34.13
CA ILE A 150 3.31 9.59 -34.64
C ILE A 150 4.03 9.25 -35.94
N ARG A 151 4.08 10.17 -36.92
CA ARG A 151 4.79 9.95 -38.18
C ARG A 151 6.28 9.66 -37.95
N ASN A 152 6.91 10.42 -37.05
CA ASN A 152 8.31 10.20 -36.70
C ASN A 152 8.52 8.84 -36.01
N ALA A 153 7.63 8.46 -35.08
CA ALA A 153 7.70 7.17 -34.39
C ALA A 153 7.52 5.98 -35.36
N LYS A 154 6.59 6.07 -36.32
CA LYS A 154 6.43 5.07 -37.39
C LYS A 154 7.72 4.92 -38.21
N LYS A 155 8.29 6.04 -38.66
CA LYS A 155 9.54 6.08 -39.44
C LYS A 155 10.74 5.55 -38.64
N GLU A 156 10.82 5.85 -37.34
CA GLU A 156 11.85 5.31 -36.44
C GLU A 156 11.72 3.80 -36.30
N LYS A 157 10.51 3.29 -36.11
CA LYS A 157 10.21 1.86 -35.97
C LYS A 157 10.54 1.09 -37.25
N GLU A 158 10.11 1.58 -38.41
CA GLU A 158 10.41 0.99 -39.73
C GLU A 158 11.92 0.98 -40.01
N GLY A 159 12.64 2.00 -39.57
CA GLY A 159 14.09 2.12 -39.72
C GLY A 159 14.92 1.41 -38.65
N ASN A 160 14.32 0.64 -37.73
CA ASN A 160 14.99 0.06 -36.55
C ASN A 160 15.84 1.07 -35.77
N LYS A 161 15.38 2.32 -35.70
CA LYS A 161 16.05 3.40 -34.97
C LYS A 161 15.61 3.42 -33.51
N PRO A 162 16.41 4.01 -32.61
CA PRO A 162 15.98 4.23 -31.23
C PRO A 162 14.63 4.97 -31.17
N PRO A 163 13.67 4.54 -30.31
CA PRO A 163 12.28 5.02 -30.33
C PRO A 163 12.14 6.36 -29.58
N LYS A 164 12.81 7.39 -30.08
CA LYS A 164 12.81 8.73 -29.47
C LYS A 164 11.41 9.33 -29.50
N SER A 165 10.75 9.29 -30.65
CA SER A 165 9.44 9.89 -30.83
C SER A 165 8.36 9.15 -30.03
N ALA A 166 8.47 7.83 -29.87
CA ALA A 166 7.57 7.07 -28.98
C ALA A 166 7.69 7.51 -27.51
N ARG A 167 8.91 7.77 -27.03
CA ARG A 167 9.13 8.34 -25.69
C ARG A 167 8.54 9.75 -25.56
N GLN A 168 8.65 10.57 -26.60
CA GLN A 168 8.05 11.91 -26.61
C GLN A 168 6.52 11.88 -26.61
N ILE A 169 5.89 10.92 -27.32
CA ILE A 169 4.44 10.70 -27.24
C ILE A 169 4.04 10.38 -25.81
N PHE A 170 4.72 9.42 -25.16
CA PHE A 170 4.42 9.07 -23.78
C PHE A 170 4.53 10.27 -22.83
N GLN A 171 5.61 11.04 -22.95
CA GLN A 171 5.82 12.22 -22.12
C GLN A 171 4.72 13.26 -22.33
N TYR A 172 4.34 13.52 -23.58
CA TYR A 172 3.27 14.45 -23.90
C TYR A 172 1.92 14.00 -23.32
N LEU A 173 1.57 12.72 -23.47
CA LEU A 173 0.35 12.16 -22.88
C LEU A 173 0.37 12.23 -21.34
N ARG A 174 1.54 12.07 -20.72
CA ARG A 174 1.69 12.22 -19.26
C ARG A 174 1.48 13.67 -18.84
N GLU A 175 2.04 14.63 -19.57
CA GLU A 175 1.83 16.06 -19.31
C GLU A 175 0.34 16.44 -19.42
N LEU A 176 -0.38 15.90 -20.41
CA LEU A 176 -1.83 16.08 -20.51
C LEU A 176 -2.57 15.51 -19.29
N ALA A 177 -2.26 14.28 -18.90
CA ALA A 177 -2.90 13.62 -17.75
C ALA A 177 -2.57 14.29 -16.40
N GLU A 178 -1.39 14.91 -16.27
CA GLU A 178 -0.98 15.64 -15.07
C GLU A 178 -1.64 17.02 -14.97
N ASN A 179 -1.95 17.66 -16.11
CA ASN A 179 -2.61 18.98 -16.16
C ASN A 179 -4.14 18.92 -15.99
N GLU A 180 -4.75 17.72 -16.01
CA GLU A 180 -6.19 17.53 -15.83
C GLU A 180 -6.60 17.50 -14.33
N GLY A 181 -5.63 17.33 -13.42
CA GLY A 181 -5.85 17.28 -11.97
C GLY A 181 -5.65 18.61 -11.25
#